data_AF-A0A9D8YQK8-F1
#
_entry.id   AF-A0A9D8YQK8-F1
#
_cell.length_a   1.000
_cell.length_b   1.000
_cell.length_c   1.000
_cell.angle_alpha   90.00
_cell.angle_beta   90.00
_cell.angle_gamma   90.00
#
_symmetry.space_group_name_H-M   'P 1'
#
loop_
_entity.id
_entity.type
_entity.pdbx_description
1 polymer ?
#
loop_
_entity_poly.entity_id
_entity_poly.type
_entity_poly.pdbx_seq_one_letter_code
_entity_poly.pdbx_strand_id
1 'polypeptide(L)'
;MNEPAFRQRRPFSFDELGWRTSPGIFGKHAASPQSIHALLGYFLKDRTSPTPFPGRDELVDNQLFDWGLAPPLEKIINGDETLDLLLSMPNIFRNSISVIEPWENVGINMQGEDVRASKNIAYVMQQCADADTILHPLWQSGVRDPSKLASVLSAGLATIVQGGNPSVHDATTFDEGEASLEEILNLTDELILQRSSQSGPTIFICLGHQLAAASHIRLIKRAVREVKTTDKLPLDRNGVALSALKMVCERIEEIGSTLPVIKQDQVIATGWDHPKFAVAPNEEVEVGTRVLRPFNRRGRDDHIPTQLHNAHALIADDLEGVIDTMITMERELRIEMFHSDEVNLEAALFSNWAYKLLHDTIVPLRYELAVSPLSWLLSLPYAVEILSQTQVSEENWTEVSTTCIYYKDWETRTIRRSFTIQFHPELMADIRDIGKRPGPRYRELKDNDGVRLLIRLLYHGMQE
;
A
#
# COMPACT_ATOMS: atom_id res chain seq x y z
N MET A 1 -51.62 12.76 15.30
CA MET A 1 -50.43 11.93 15.05
C MET A 1 -50.00 12.21 13.62
N ASN A 2 -49.00 13.06 13.44
CA ASN A 2 -48.40 13.33 12.14
C ASN A 2 -47.10 12.52 12.08
N GLU A 3 -47.02 11.59 11.12
CA GLU A 3 -45.77 10.93 10.75
C GLU A 3 -44.73 11.98 10.31
N PRO A 4 -43.45 11.80 10.64
CA PRO A 4 -42.41 12.65 10.08
C PRO A 4 -42.22 12.28 8.61
N ALA A 5 -42.44 13.25 7.72
CA ALA A 5 -42.09 13.14 6.32
C ALA A 5 -40.59 12.81 6.20
N PHE A 6 -40.28 11.63 5.67
CA PHE A 6 -38.96 11.32 5.12
C PHE A 6 -38.65 12.36 4.05
N ARG A 7 -37.90 13.40 4.40
CA ARG A 7 -37.23 14.24 3.40
C ARG A 7 -36.21 13.35 2.71
N GLN A 8 -36.56 12.83 1.53
CA GLN A 8 -35.57 12.34 0.58
C GLN A 8 -34.60 13.51 0.33
N ARG A 9 -33.37 13.40 0.85
CA ARG A 9 -32.30 14.31 0.46
C ARG A 9 -32.12 14.16 -1.04
N ARG A 10 -32.15 15.29 -1.76
CA ARG A 10 -31.86 15.30 -3.20
C ARG A 10 -30.41 14.83 -3.36
N PRO A 11 -30.12 13.82 -4.20
CA PRO A 11 -28.74 13.43 -4.44
C PRO A 11 -27.96 14.61 -5.04
N PHE A 12 -26.72 14.81 -4.58
CA PHE A 12 -25.82 15.82 -5.13
C PHE A 12 -25.64 15.62 -6.64
N SER A 13 -25.61 16.72 -7.39
CA SER A 13 -25.26 16.72 -8.80
C SER A 13 -23.78 17.02 -9.02
N PHE A 14 -23.23 16.59 -10.16
CA PHE A 14 -21.81 16.79 -10.48
C PHE A 14 -21.41 18.28 -10.54
N ASP A 15 -22.30 19.11 -11.06
CA ASP A 15 -22.11 20.55 -11.17
C ASP A 15 -22.04 21.22 -9.78
N GLU A 16 -22.76 20.68 -8.79
CA GLU A 16 -22.73 21.18 -7.41
C GLU A 16 -21.41 20.85 -6.70
N LEU A 17 -20.71 19.79 -7.10
CA LEU A 17 -19.39 19.42 -6.55
C LEU A 17 -18.21 19.93 -7.39
N GLY A 18 -18.45 20.51 -8.57
CA GLY A 18 -17.39 20.99 -9.47
C GLY A 18 -16.51 19.88 -10.06
N TRP A 19 -16.98 18.64 -10.11
CA TRP A 19 -16.21 17.52 -10.62
C TRP A 19 -16.17 17.49 -12.14
N ARG A 20 -14.98 17.35 -12.70
CA ARG A 20 -14.84 17.02 -14.12
C ARG A 20 -15.36 15.62 -14.40
N THR A 21 -16.06 15.47 -15.52
CA THR A 21 -16.65 14.21 -16.00
C THR A 21 -15.81 13.50 -17.05
N SER A 22 -14.68 14.09 -17.45
CA SER A 22 -13.71 13.51 -18.39
C SER A 22 -12.34 13.37 -17.71
N PRO A 23 -11.71 12.17 -17.74
CA PRO A 23 -10.36 11.96 -17.20
C PRO A 23 -9.28 12.76 -17.93
N GLY A 24 -8.25 13.21 -17.21
CA GLY A 24 -7.10 13.93 -17.77
C GLY A 24 -7.37 15.42 -17.99
N ILE A 25 -6.31 16.23 -18.00
CA ILE A 25 -6.35 17.70 -18.08
C ILE A 25 -5.68 18.23 -19.34
N PHE A 26 -4.54 17.65 -19.75
CA PHE A 26 -3.72 18.23 -20.83
C PHE A 26 -4.09 17.73 -22.21
N GLY A 27 -4.59 16.49 -22.29
CA GLY A 27 -5.01 15.89 -23.55
C GLY A 27 -6.21 16.61 -24.17
N LYS A 28 -6.24 16.66 -25.52
CA LYS A 28 -7.48 16.98 -26.27
C LYS A 28 -8.54 15.89 -26.14
N HIS A 29 -8.13 14.70 -25.69
CA HIS A 29 -8.97 13.53 -25.49
C HIS A 29 -8.83 13.06 -24.05
N ALA A 30 -9.88 12.42 -23.54
CA ALA A 30 -9.87 11.85 -22.20
C ALA A 30 -8.72 10.85 -22.03
N ALA A 31 -8.07 10.89 -20.87
CA ALA A 31 -7.06 9.92 -20.50
C ALA A 31 -7.67 8.51 -20.38
N SER A 32 -6.91 7.51 -20.82
CA SER A 32 -7.24 6.09 -20.74
C SER A 32 -6.13 5.32 -20.02
N PRO A 33 -6.36 4.05 -19.61
CA PRO A 33 -5.33 3.27 -18.95
C PRO A 33 -4.11 3.09 -19.85
N GLN A 34 -4.32 2.94 -21.16
CA GLN A 34 -3.25 2.80 -22.14
C GLN A 34 -2.47 4.09 -22.34
N SER A 35 -3.13 5.26 -22.39
CA SER A 35 -2.42 6.53 -22.52
C SER A 35 -1.60 6.85 -21.28
N ILE A 36 -2.17 6.60 -20.10
CA ILE A 36 -1.49 6.80 -18.80
C ILE A 36 -0.27 5.89 -18.71
N HIS A 37 -0.45 4.59 -18.97
CA HIS A 37 0.66 3.63 -18.95
C HIS A 37 1.76 3.97 -19.98
N ALA A 38 1.40 4.43 -21.18
CA ALA A 38 2.38 4.89 -22.17
C ALA A 38 3.17 6.12 -21.69
N LEU A 39 2.52 7.07 -21.01
CA LEU A 39 3.16 8.26 -20.45
C LEU A 39 4.08 7.92 -19.27
N LEU A 40 3.69 6.97 -18.39
CA LEU A 40 4.56 6.44 -17.34
C LEU A 40 5.82 5.82 -17.95
N GLY A 41 5.68 4.99 -18.99
CA GLY A 41 6.81 4.41 -19.72
C GLY A 41 7.71 5.48 -20.36
N TYR A 42 7.12 6.52 -20.96
CA TYR A 42 7.86 7.66 -21.50
C TYR A 42 8.61 8.45 -20.40
N PHE A 43 8.02 8.58 -19.21
CA PHE A 43 8.68 9.17 -18.04
C PHE A 43 9.88 8.31 -17.58
N LEU A 44 9.80 7.00 -17.67
CA LEU A 44 10.90 6.12 -17.22
C LEU A 44 12.03 5.97 -18.23
N LYS A 45 11.77 6.24 -19.52
CA LYS A 45 12.70 5.99 -20.63
C LYS A 45 14.11 6.58 -20.41
N ASP A 46 14.19 7.86 -20.08
CA ASP A 46 15.45 8.54 -19.76
C ASP A 46 15.23 9.81 -18.91
N ARG A 47 16.32 10.36 -18.36
CA ARG A 47 16.31 11.56 -17.50
C ARG A 47 16.16 12.88 -18.28
N THR A 48 16.31 12.84 -19.61
CA THR A 48 16.38 14.03 -20.47
C THR A 48 15.12 14.27 -21.32
N SER A 49 14.20 13.31 -21.39
CA SER A 49 12.96 13.43 -22.17
C SER A 49 12.22 14.71 -21.79
N PRO A 50 11.85 15.56 -22.76
CA PRO A 50 11.03 16.74 -22.48
C PRO A 50 9.60 16.32 -22.08
N THR A 51 8.88 17.23 -21.42
CA THR A 51 7.44 17.03 -21.16
C THR A 51 6.69 16.72 -22.45
N PRO A 52 5.80 15.71 -22.47
CA PRO A 52 4.99 15.40 -23.64
C PRO A 52 3.89 16.45 -23.90
N PHE A 53 3.58 17.29 -22.91
CA PHE A 53 2.59 18.36 -23.02
C PHE A 53 3.23 19.73 -22.74
N PRO A 54 3.21 20.66 -23.71
CA PRO A 54 3.57 22.05 -23.47
C PRO A 54 2.64 22.70 -22.42
N GLY A 55 3.18 23.51 -21.52
CA GLY A 55 2.40 24.20 -20.46
C GLY A 55 2.11 23.36 -19.21
N ARG A 56 2.54 22.09 -19.16
CA ARG A 56 2.35 21.21 -17.99
C ARG A 56 2.96 21.78 -16.71
N ASP A 57 4.13 22.42 -16.85
CA ASP A 57 4.85 23.04 -15.74
C ASP A 57 4.10 24.28 -15.16
N GLU A 58 3.03 24.76 -15.82
CA GLU A 58 2.23 25.93 -15.40
C GLU A 58 0.98 25.56 -14.58
N LEU A 59 0.78 24.27 -14.26
CA LEU A 59 -0.42 23.79 -13.54
C LEU A 59 -0.74 24.48 -12.22
N VAL A 60 0.27 25.02 -11.55
CA VAL A 60 0.15 25.45 -10.16
C VAL A 60 0.25 26.95 -10.11
N ASP A 61 -0.88 27.60 -9.84
CA ASP A 61 -0.85 28.87 -9.13
C ASP A 61 -0.50 28.55 -7.67
N ASN A 62 0.68 29.01 -7.22
CA ASN A 62 1.35 28.56 -5.98
C ASN A 62 0.55 28.84 -4.70
N GLN A 63 -0.62 29.48 -4.76
CA GLN A 63 -1.44 29.82 -3.60
C GLN A 63 -2.74 29.00 -3.47
N LEU A 64 -3.12 28.16 -4.46
CA LEU A 64 -4.45 27.51 -4.53
C LEU A 64 -4.41 26.01 -4.89
N PHE A 65 -3.38 25.28 -4.46
CA PHE A 65 -3.29 23.82 -4.66
C PHE A 65 -3.76 23.05 -3.41
N ASP A 66 -5.08 22.84 -3.30
CA ASP A 66 -5.67 22.09 -2.19
C ASP A 66 -6.87 21.24 -2.62
N TRP A 67 -7.13 20.18 -1.85
CA TRP A 67 -8.21 19.24 -2.11
C TRP A 67 -9.57 19.94 -2.07
N GLY A 68 -10.39 19.66 -3.09
CA GLY A 68 -11.76 20.16 -3.24
C GLY A 68 -11.87 21.54 -3.88
N LEU A 69 -10.75 22.20 -4.22
CA LEU A 69 -10.77 23.55 -4.79
C LEU A 69 -10.77 23.57 -6.32
N ALA A 70 -9.82 22.85 -6.94
CA ALA A 70 -9.61 22.88 -8.38
C ALA A 70 -8.91 21.62 -8.88
N PRO A 71 -8.95 21.35 -10.20
CA PRO A 71 -8.19 20.26 -10.79
C PRO A 71 -6.68 20.34 -10.50
N PRO A 72 -6.01 19.19 -10.27
CA PRO A 72 -6.51 17.81 -10.31
C PRO A 72 -7.10 17.31 -8.98
N LEU A 73 -7.33 18.18 -8.01
CA LEU A 73 -7.69 17.83 -6.63
C LEU A 73 -9.18 17.96 -6.33
N GLU A 74 -10.05 18.02 -7.33
CA GLU A 74 -11.48 18.30 -7.13
C GLU A 74 -12.27 17.13 -6.54
N LYS A 75 -11.78 15.89 -6.69
CA LYS A 75 -12.53 14.65 -6.37
C LYS A 75 -12.20 14.11 -4.98
N ILE A 76 -13.06 14.39 -4.01
CA ILE A 76 -12.95 13.88 -2.64
C ILE A 76 -14.17 13.03 -2.26
N ILE A 77 -13.94 11.85 -1.72
CA ILE A 77 -14.98 10.94 -1.22
C ILE A 77 -15.13 11.11 0.30
N ASN A 78 -15.95 12.08 0.72
CA ASN A 78 -16.18 12.41 2.12
C ASN A 78 -17.29 11.60 2.80
N GLY A 79 -17.90 10.65 2.08
CA GLY A 79 -18.93 9.75 2.61
C GLY A 79 -19.73 9.04 1.53
N ASP A 80 -20.77 8.31 1.95
CA ASP A 80 -21.57 7.45 1.08
C ASP A 80 -22.21 8.19 -0.09
N GLU A 81 -22.70 9.42 0.12
CA GLU A 81 -23.33 10.22 -0.95
C GLU A 81 -22.34 10.52 -2.09
N THR A 82 -21.09 10.87 -1.77
CA THR A 82 -20.02 11.09 -2.77
C THR A 82 -19.51 9.79 -3.39
N LEU A 83 -19.50 8.69 -2.64
CA LEU A 83 -19.12 7.38 -3.15
C LEU A 83 -20.17 6.84 -4.15
N ASP A 84 -21.45 6.95 -3.83
CA ASP A 84 -22.53 6.54 -4.71
C ASP A 84 -22.57 7.40 -5.98
N LEU A 85 -22.24 8.69 -5.87
CA LEU A 85 -22.02 9.54 -7.04
C LEU A 85 -20.85 9.05 -7.90
N LEU A 86 -19.71 8.70 -7.30
CA LEU A 86 -18.57 8.14 -8.03
C LEU A 86 -18.94 6.84 -8.74
N LEU A 87 -19.72 5.97 -8.10
CA LEU A 87 -20.19 4.70 -8.66
C LEU A 87 -21.08 4.88 -9.89
N SER A 88 -21.76 6.02 -10.01
CA SER A 88 -22.50 6.39 -11.23
C SER A 88 -21.60 6.77 -12.41
N MET A 89 -20.29 6.91 -12.19
CA MET A 89 -19.28 7.32 -13.18
C MET A 89 -18.13 6.29 -13.30
N PRO A 90 -18.38 5.09 -13.84
CA PRO A 90 -17.34 4.06 -14.01
C PRO A 90 -16.14 4.54 -14.83
N ASN A 91 -16.34 5.43 -15.79
CA ASN A 91 -15.24 5.99 -16.59
C ASN A 91 -14.32 6.92 -15.80
N ILE A 92 -14.74 7.47 -14.67
CA ILE A 92 -13.87 8.32 -13.85
C ILE A 92 -12.98 7.45 -12.99
N PHE A 93 -13.55 6.62 -12.10
CA PHE A 93 -12.71 5.89 -11.14
C PHE A 93 -11.84 4.80 -11.79
N ARG A 94 -12.27 4.18 -12.90
CA ARG A 94 -11.44 3.20 -13.62
C ARG A 94 -10.23 3.79 -14.34
N ASN A 95 -10.21 5.11 -14.54
CA ASN A 95 -9.13 5.84 -15.22
C ASN A 95 -8.36 6.75 -14.26
N SER A 96 -8.55 6.58 -12.96
CA SER A 96 -7.93 7.38 -11.91
C SER A 96 -7.11 6.51 -10.98
N ILE A 97 -6.22 7.17 -10.24
CA ILE A 97 -5.54 6.60 -9.09
C ILE A 97 -6.32 7.02 -7.85
N SER A 98 -6.65 6.05 -7.00
CA SER A 98 -7.25 6.34 -5.70
C SER A 98 -6.16 6.55 -4.66
N VAL A 99 -6.25 7.64 -3.90
CA VAL A 99 -5.37 7.92 -2.76
C VAL A 99 -6.19 7.84 -1.50
N ILE A 100 -5.77 6.97 -0.59
CA ILE A 100 -6.35 6.82 0.74
C ILE A 100 -5.48 7.58 1.72
N GLU A 101 -6.09 8.47 2.51
CA GLU A 101 -5.45 9.11 3.66
C GLU A 101 -5.98 8.43 4.94
N PRO A 102 -5.17 7.59 5.60
CA PRO A 102 -5.52 7.09 6.92
C PRO A 102 -5.55 8.21 7.98
N TRP A 103 -4.77 9.28 7.75
CA TRP A 103 -4.68 10.47 8.59
C TRP A 103 -4.54 11.75 7.77
N GLU A 104 -4.84 12.92 8.36
CA GLU A 104 -4.87 14.21 7.65
C GLU A 104 -3.51 14.70 7.15
N ASN A 105 -2.44 14.29 7.79
CA ASN A 105 -1.07 14.63 7.45
C ASN A 105 -0.11 13.50 7.84
N VAL A 106 1.07 13.50 7.22
CA VAL A 106 2.12 12.50 7.46
C VAL A 106 3.11 12.94 8.55
N GLY A 107 2.88 14.10 9.18
CA GLY A 107 3.73 14.69 10.21
C GLY A 107 3.96 16.18 10.00
N ILE A 108 4.69 16.79 10.94
CA ILE A 108 5.07 18.22 10.94
C ILE A 108 6.54 18.36 10.53
N ASN A 109 6.82 19.10 9.47
CA ASN A 109 8.19 19.26 8.97
C ASN A 109 9.04 20.20 9.85
N MET A 110 10.31 20.35 9.50
CA MET A 110 11.27 21.21 10.23
C MET A 110 10.90 22.70 10.24
N GLN A 111 9.95 23.14 9.40
CA GLN A 111 9.44 24.51 9.35
C GLN A 111 8.16 24.68 10.20
N GLY A 112 7.68 23.62 10.86
CA GLY A 112 6.44 23.65 11.64
C GLY A 112 5.18 23.52 10.78
N GLU A 113 5.29 22.99 9.56
CA GLU A 113 4.16 22.83 8.64
C GLU A 113 3.67 21.38 8.61
N ASP A 114 2.37 21.16 8.71
CA ASP A 114 1.76 19.83 8.47
C ASP A 114 1.98 19.40 7.02
N VAL A 115 2.43 18.18 6.78
CA VAL A 115 2.70 17.70 5.42
C VAL A 115 1.57 16.80 4.94
N ARG A 116 0.77 17.27 3.98
CA ARG A 116 -0.30 16.47 3.35
C ARG A 116 0.18 15.84 2.04
N ALA A 117 0.90 14.73 2.15
CA ALA A 117 1.64 14.12 1.03
C ALA A 117 0.77 13.61 -0.14
N SER A 118 -0.52 13.38 0.08
CA SER A 118 -1.49 13.02 -0.97
C SER A 118 -1.54 14.05 -2.12
N LYS A 119 -1.33 15.34 -1.82
CA LYS A 119 -1.24 16.40 -2.83
C LYS A 119 -0.07 16.18 -3.78
N ASN A 120 1.06 15.71 -3.24
CA ASN A 120 2.25 15.43 -4.02
C ASN A 120 2.03 14.25 -4.96
N ILE A 121 1.34 13.20 -4.50
CA ILE A 121 0.93 12.10 -5.39
C ILE A 121 0.10 12.64 -6.54
N ALA A 122 -0.98 13.38 -6.26
CA ALA A 122 -1.86 13.90 -7.30
C ALA A 122 -1.11 14.81 -8.28
N TYR A 123 -0.21 15.65 -7.77
CA TYR A 123 0.66 16.49 -8.60
C TYR A 123 1.58 15.65 -9.50
N VAL A 124 2.29 14.67 -8.94
CA VAL A 124 3.20 13.79 -9.68
C VAL A 124 2.44 12.99 -10.74
N MET A 125 1.26 12.45 -10.42
CA MET A 125 0.44 11.68 -11.37
C MET A 125 -0.05 12.54 -12.53
N GLN A 126 -0.49 13.75 -12.23
CA GLN A 126 -0.90 14.72 -13.24
C GLN A 126 0.29 15.11 -14.14
N GLN A 127 1.45 15.42 -13.54
CA GLN A 127 2.67 15.84 -14.25
C GLN A 127 3.36 14.72 -15.04
N CYS A 128 3.28 13.47 -14.58
CA CYS A 128 3.96 12.36 -15.23
C CYS A 128 3.06 11.73 -16.29
N ALA A 129 1.78 11.53 -15.99
CA ALA A 129 0.91 10.65 -16.75
C ALA A 129 -0.45 11.23 -17.16
N ASP A 130 -0.74 12.51 -16.84
CA ASP A 130 -2.07 13.11 -17.06
C ASP A 130 -3.19 12.29 -16.39
N ALA A 131 -2.86 11.65 -15.25
CA ALA A 131 -3.77 10.77 -14.53
C ALA A 131 -4.48 11.53 -13.42
N ASP A 132 -5.81 11.43 -13.41
CA ASP A 132 -6.66 11.98 -12.36
C ASP A 132 -6.43 11.22 -11.04
N THR A 133 -6.61 11.93 -9.92
CA THR A 133 -6.55 11.33 -8.58
C THR A 133 -7.88 11.52 -7.85
N ILE A 134 -8.30 10.50 -7.09
CA ILE A 134 -9.50 10.55 -6.25
C ILE A 134 -9.06 10.35 -4.81
N LEU A 135 -9.41 11.28 -3.93
CA LEU A 135 -9.05 11.23 -2.52
C LEU A 135 -10.11 10.53 -1.68
N HIS A 136 -9.67 9.66 -0.78
CA HIS A 136 -10.47 9.00 0.25
C HIS A 136 -9.89 9.33 1.64
N PRO A 137 -10.33 10.43 2.28
CA PRO A 137 -9.82 10.85 3.59
C PRO A 137 -10.51 10.08 4.72
N LEU A 138 -10.00 8.90 5.07
CA LEU A 138 -10.65 8.00 6.03
C LEU A 138 -10.78 8.61 7.42
N TRP A 139 -9.79 9.41 7.84
CA TRP A 139 -9.81 10.18 9.07
C TRP A 139 -11.01 11.13 9.18
N GLN A 140 -11.63 11.48 8.06
CA GLN A 140 -12.84 12.31 7.99
C GLN A 140 -14.08 11.53 7.57
N SER A 141 -13.96 10.56 6.67
CA SER A 141 -15.11 9.84 6.10
C SER A 141 -15.51 8.59 6.88
N GLY A 142 -14.61 8.05 7.71
CA GLY A 142 -14.74 6.72 8.28
C GLY A 142 -14.57 5.61 7.25
N VAL A 143 -14.70 4.35 7.70
CA VAL A 143 -14.77 3.15 6.84
C VAL A 143 -16.01 2.33 7.20
N ARG A 144 -17.12 2.57 6.51
CA ARG A 144 -18.41 1.89 6.82
C ARG A 144 -18.49 0.46 6.29
N ASP A 145 -18.06 0.26 5.05
CA ASP A 145 -18.06 -1.04 4.37
C ASP A 145 -16.70 -1.24 3.69
N PRO A 146 -15.74 -1.86 4.41
CA PRO A 146 -14.39 -2.10 3.90
C PRO A 146 -14.38 -2.88 2.58
N SER A 147 -15.26 -3.87 2.42
CA SER A 147 -15.27 -4.74 1.24
C SER A 147 -15.85 -4.03 0.01
N LYS A 148 -16.95 -3.26 0.18
CA LYS A 148 -17.49 -2.39 -0.87
C LYS A 148 -16.45 -1.35 -1.28
N LEU A 149 -15.80 -0.69 -0.32
CA LEU A 149 -14.81 0.34 -0.61
C LEU A 149 -13.59 -0.24 -1.33
N ALA A 150 -13.01 -1.33 -0.84
CA ALA A 150 -11.90 -2.02 -1.51
C ALA A 150 -12.28 -2.43 -2.94
N SER A 151 -13.52 -2.87 -3.18
CA SER A 151 -13.95 -3.25 -4.54
C SER A 151 -13.93 -2.07 -5.52
N VAL A 152 -14.28 -0.87 -5.05
CA VAL A 152 -14.24 0.36 -5.86
C VAL A 152 -12.80 0.79 -6.10
N LEU A 153 -11.97 0.78 -5.05
CA LEU A 153 -10.55 1.15 -5.10
C LEU A 153 -9.77 0.24 -6.05
N SER A 154 -10.00 -1.07 -5.95
CA SER A 154 -9.35 -2.10 -6.77
C SER A 154 -9.69 -1.97 -8.26
N ALA A 155 -10.84 -1.41 -8.62
CA ALA A 155 -11.25 -1.22 -10.00
C ALA A 155 -10.57 -0.03 -10.70
N GLY A 156 -9.84 0.81 -9.95
CA GLY A 156 -9.05 1.91 -10.50
C GLY A 156 -7.72 1.45 -11.11
N LEU A 157 -6.91 2.42 -11.55
CA LEU A 157 -5.60 2.12 -12.14
C LEU A 157 -4.60 1.62 -11.10
N ALA A 158 -4.66 2.20 -9.90
CA ALA A 158 -3.90 1.82 -8.72
C ALA A 158 -4.55 2.44 -7.48
N THR A 159 -4.25 1.86 -6.31
CA THR A 159 -4.58 2.43 -5.01
C THR A 159 -3.30 2.79 -4.27
N ILE A 160 -3.23 3.99 -3.68
CA ILE A 160 -2.10 4.45 -2.88
C ILE A 160 -2.61 4.70 -1.46
N VAL A 161 -2.11 3.93 -0.50
CA VAL A 161 -2.40 4.13 0.93
C VAL A 161 -1.27 4.97 1.50
N GLN A 162 -1.60 6.21 1.88
CA GLN A 162 -0.62 7.20 2.31
C GLN A 162 -0.11 6.99 3.73
N GLY A 163 0.91 7.79 4.07
CA GLY A 163 1.41 7.90 5.43
C GLY A 163 0.42 8.57 6.39
N GLY A 164 0.83 8.68 7.64
CA GLY A 164 0.06 9.33 8.68
C GLY A 164 0.89 9.45 9.96
N ASN A 165 0.52 10.40 10.81
CA ASN A 165 1.14 10.60 12.12
C ASN A 165 0.83 9.50 13.18
N PRO A 166 -0.31 8.77 13.14
CA PRO A 166 -0.61 7.70 14.11
C PRO A 166 0.35 6.51 14.07
N SER A 167 0.35 5.73 15.15
CA SER A 167 1.19 4.54 15.34
C SER A 167 0.35 3.26 15.32
N VAL A 168 0.63 2.33 14.40
CA VAL A 168 -0.13 1.07 14.27
C VAL A 168 -0.09 0.20 15.54
N HIS A 169 0.98 0.31 16.31
CA HIS A 169 1.15 -0.45 17.54
C HIS A 169 0.40 0.16 18.76
N ASP A 170 -0.21 1.33 18.59
CA ASP A 170 -1.02 2.02 19.60
C ASP A 170 -2.31 2.57 18.98
N ALA A 171 -3.39 1.79 19.10
CA ALA A 171 -4.69 2.13 18.55
C ALA A 171 -5.25 3.48 19.02
N THR A 172 -4.87 3.95 20.21
CA THR A 172 -5.38 5.21 20.78
C THR A 172 -4.92 6.43 20.01
N THR A 173 -3.84 6.30 19.23
CA THR A 173 -3.34 7.38 18.35
C THR A 173 -4.26 7.67 17.16
N PHE A 174 -5.29 6.86 16.93
CA PHE A 174 -6.32 7.07 15.90
C PHE A 174 -7.62 7.68 16.45
N ASP A 175 -7.74 7.88 17.77
CA ASP A 175 -9.01 8.23 18.43
C ASP A 175 -9.58 9.61 18.03
N GLU A 176 -8.76 10.51 17.46
CA GLU A 176 -9.23 11.82 16.96
C GLU A 176 -9.81 11.77 15.55
N GLY A 177 -9.65 10.66 14.82
CA GLY A 177 -10.21 10.46 13.48
C GLY A 177 -11.57 9.76 13.49
N GLU A 178 -12.32 9.90 12.40
CA GLU A 178 -13.60 9.22 12.18
C GLU A 178 -13.44 7.72 11.83
N ALA A 179 -12.21 7.26 11.55
CA ALA A 179 -11.89 5.86 11.33
C ALA A 179 -10.91 5.36 12.40
N SER A 180 -11.31 4.33 13.13
CA SER A 180 -10.45 3.61 14.06
C SER A 180 -9.37 2.79 13.33
N LEU A 181 -8.30 2.45 14.04
CA LEU A 181 -7.27 1.54 13.53
C LEU A 181 -7.86 0.21 13.02
N GLU A 182 -8.82 -0.37 13.73
CA GLU A 182 -9.45 -1.64 13.35
C GLU A 182 -10.23 -1.53 12.02
N GLU A 183 -10.93 -0.42 11.80
CA GLU A 183 -11.66 -0.14 10.55
C GLU A 183 -10.70 0.03 9.36
N ILE A 184 -9.58 0.73 9.56
CA ILE A 184 -8.53 0.92 8.55
C ILE A 184 -7.82 -0.41 8.25
N LEU A 185 -7.54 -1.22 9.26
CA LEU A 185 -6.96 -2.56 9.10
C LEU A 185 -7.92 -3.51 8.36
N ASN A 186 -9.22 -3.45 8.63
CA ASN A 186 -10.21 -4.22 7.88
C ASN A 186 -10.23 -3.84 6.39
N LEU A 187 -10.09 -2.55 6.06
CA LEU A 187 -9.94 -2.12 4.67
C LEU A 187 -8.63 -2.60 4.07
N THR A 188 -7.54 -2.55 4.83
CA THR A 188 -6.21 -3.00 4.39
C THR A 188 -6.19 -4.51 4.13
N ASP A 189 -6.83 -5.30 4.99
CA ASP A 189 -7.03 -6.74 4.82
C ASP A 189 -7.75 -7.03 3.49
N GLU A 190 -8.83 -6.30 3.19
CA GLU A 190 -9.56 -6.43 1.92
C GLU A 190 -8.71 -6.00 0.71
N LEU A 191 -7.98 -4.89 0.79
CA LEU A 191 -7.09 -4.44 -0.29
C LEU A 191 -5.98 -5.46 -0.60
N ILE A 192 -5.44 -6.12 0.43
CA ILE A 192 -4.46 -7.20 0.23
C ILE A 192 -5.12 -8.40 -0.45
N LEU A 193 -6.34 -8.78 -0.06
CA LEU A 193 -7.04 -9.95 -0.61
C LEU A 193 -7.64 -9.74 -2.01
N GLN A 194 -7.90 -8.51 -2.44
CA GLN A 194 -8.63 -8.25 -3.69
C GLN A 194 -7.76 -8.18 -4.95
N ARG A 195 -6.43 -8.27 -4.82
CA ARG A 195 -5.53 -8.23 -6.00
C ARG A 195 -5.86 -9.39 -6.95
N SER A 196 -6.24 -9.06 -8.17
CA SER A 196 -6.66 -10.02 -9.20
C SER A 196 -6.27 -9.54 -10.61
N SER A 197 -6.64 -10.31 -11.64
CA SER A 197 -6.39 -9.96 -13.06
C SER A 197 -7.13 -8.72 -13.57
N GLN A 198 -8.10 -8.22 -12.80
CA GLN A 198 -8.92 -7.07 -13.16
C GLN A 198 -8.74 -5.90 -12.18
N SER A 199 -7.85 -6.03 -11.20
CA SER A 199 -7.59 -4.95 -10.25
C SER A 199 -6.34 -4.17 -10.63
N GLY A 200 -6.21 -2.95 -10.11
CA GLY A 200 -4.92 -2.25 -10.03
C GLY A 200 -4.03 -2.80 -8.91
N PRO A 201 -2.73 -2.44 -8.89
CA PRO A 201 -1.86 -2.67 -7.74
C PRO A 201 -2.20 -1.72 -6.58
N THR A 202 -1.81 -2.12 -5.38
CA THR A 202 -1.84 -1.24 -4.20
C THR A 202 -0.40 -0.87 -3.81
N ILE A 203 -0.15 0.40 -3.55
CA ILE A 203 1.13 0.91 -3.03
C ILE A 203 0.88 1.49 -1.64
N PHE A 204 1.56 0.95 -0.65
CA PHE A 204 1.44 1.31 0.76
C PHE A 204 2.65 2.15 1.18
N ILE A 205 2.43 3.37 1.66
CA ILE A 205 3.49 4.35 1.93
C ILE A 205 3.49 4.72 3.42
N CYS A 206 4.65 4.67 4.09
CA CYS A 206 4.85 5.06 5.48
C CYS A 206 3.86 4.35 6.43
N LEU A 207 2.84 5.03 6.98
CA LEU A 207 1.77 4.39 7.75
C LEU A 207 1.05 3.28 6.96
N GLY A 208 0.84 3.46 5.65
CA GLY A 208 0.33 2.40 4.79
C GLY A 208 1.18 1.14 4.84
N HIS A 209 2.52 1.28 4.82
CA HIS A 209 3.45 0.16 4.89
C HIS A 209 3.36 -0.58 6.24
N GLN A 210 3.21 0.17 7.33
CA GLN A 210 2.96 -0.36 8.67
C GLN A 210 1.61 -1.10 8.76
N LEU A 211 0.54 -0.52 8.20
CA LEU A 211 -0.79 -1.13 8.13
C LEU A 211 -0.74 -2.45 7.37
N ALA A 212 -0.05 -2.49 6.22
CA ALA A 212 0.11 -3.71 5.43
C ALA A 212 0.84 -4.81 6.23
N ALA A 213 1.91 -4.47 6.95
CA ALA A 213 2.62 -5.42 7.81
C ALA A 213 1.72 -5.99 8.93
N ALA A 214 0.94 -5.15 9.61
CA ALA A 214 -0.01 -5.60 10.60
C ALA A 214 -1.12 -6.47 9.99
N SER A 215 -1.65 -6.08 8.83
CA SER A 215 -2.66 -6.84 8.08
C SER A 215 -2.16 -8.22 7.63
N HIS A 216 -0.89 -8.37 7.25
CA HIS A 216 -0.33 -9.69 6.97
C HIS A 216 -0.46 -10.62 8.18
N ILE A 217 -0.10 -10.14 9.37
CA ILE A 217 -0.23 -10.92 10.61
C ILE A 217 -1.68 -11.23 10.94
N ARG A 218 -2.59 -10.26 10.77
CA ARG A 218 -4.05 -10.47 10.96
C ARG A 218 -4.60 -11.55 10.04
N LEU A 219 -4.27 -11.50 8.75
CA LEU A 219 -4.72 -12.46 7.75
C LEU A 219 -4.19 -13.87 8.04
N ILE A 220 -2.93 -13.99 8.45
CA ILE A 220 -2.33 -15.28 8.83
C ILE A 220 -3.02 -15.84 10.08
N LYS A 221 -3.22 -15.02 11.12
CA LYS A 221 -3.96 -15.42 12.34
C LYS A 221 -5.39 -15.84 12.02
N ARG A 222 -6.06 -15.10 11.13
CA ARG A 222 -7.41 -15.43 10.63
C ARG A 222 -7.40 -16.79 9.93
N ALA A 223 -6.45 -17.05 9.03
CA ALA A 223 -6.31 -18.32 8.35
C ALA A 223 -6.11 -19.48 9.34
N VAL A 224 -5.18 -19.32 10.30
CA VAL A 224 -4.92 -20.32 11.34
C VAL A 224 -6.17 -20.61 12.16
N ARG A 225 -6.85 -19.57 12.64
CA ARG A 225 -8.08 -19.72 13.44
C ARG A 225 -9.17 -20.45 12.65
N GLU A 226 -9.49 -19.96 11.45
CA GLU A 226 -10.62 -20.48 10.66
C GLU A 226 -10.38 -21.91 10.17
N VAL A 227 -9.14 -22.25 9.77
CA VAL A 227 -8.76 -23.63 9.41
C VAL A 227 -8.90 -24.56 10.60
N LYS A 228 -8.41 -24.17 11.79
CA LYS A 228 -8.48 -25.01 13.00
C LYS A 228 -9.92 -25.26 13.44
N THR A 229 -10.79 -24.26 13.35
CA THR A 229 -12.22 -24.37 13.72
C THR A 229 -13.08 -25.02 12.66
N THR A 230 -12.57 -25.23 11.44
CA THR A 230 -13.32 -25.91 10.38
C THR A 230 -13.37 -27.42 10.67
N ASP A 231 -14.57 -27.99 10.65
CA ASP A 231 -14.79 -29.42 10.90
C ASP A 231 -14.68 -30.28 9.64
N LYS A 232 -15.10 -29.73 8.49
CA LYS A 232 -15.13 -30.45 7.20
C LYS A 232 -14.99 -29.51 6.01
N LEU A 233 -14.37 -30.00 4.95
CA LEU A 233 -14.43 -29.39 3.62
C LEU A 233 -15.41 -30.21 2.75
N PRO A 234 -16.32 -29.58 1.98
CA PRO A 234 -17.38 -30.30 1.26
C PRO A 234 -16.90 -31.40 0.31
N LEU A 235 -15.74 -31.21 -0.33
CA LEU A 235 -15.16 -32.17 -1.29
C LEU A 235 -14.06 -33.05 -0.69
N ASP A 236 -13.66 -32.83 0.56
CA ASP A 236 -12.63 -33.61 1.25
C ASP A 236 -13.23 -34.81 1.97
N ARG A 237 -13.64 -35.83 1.20
CA ARG A 237 -14.37 -37.00 1.74
C ARG A 237 -13.61 -37.76 2.83
N ASN A 238 -12.28 -37.73 2.78
CA ASN A 238 -11.42 -38.48 3.70
C ASN A 238 -10.79 -37.59 4.79
N GLY A 239 -11.07 -36.28 4.79
CA GLY A 239 -10.50 -35.33 5.75
C GLY A 239 -9.00 -35.06 5.57
N VAL A 240 -8.39 -35.49 4.45
CA VAL A 240 -6.94 -35.42 4.23
C VAL A 240 -6.52 -33.98 3.97
N ALA A 241 -7.29 -33.26 3.16
CA ALA A 241 -7.00 -31.87 2.80
C ALA A 241 -7.05 -30.97 4.04
N LEU A 242 -8.12 -31.08 4.82
CA LEU A 242 -8.30 -30.31 6.05
C LEU A 242 -7.24 -30.66 7.09
N SER A 243 -6.87 -31.94 7.22
CA SER A 243 -5.80 -32.36 8.13
C SER A 243 -4.44 -31.76 7.74
N ALA A 244 -4.11 -31.74 6.44
CA ALA A 244 -2.89 -31.11 5.95
C ALA A 244 -2.83 -29.61 6.27
N LEU A 245 -3.93 -28.89 6.04
CA LEU A 245 -4.04 -27.47 6.39
C LEU A 245 -3.92 -27.24 7.90
N LYS A 246 -4.56 -28.08 8.73
CA LYS A 246 -4.47 -27.96 10.20
C LYS A 246 -3.04 -28.15 10.70
N MET A 247 -2.30 -29.15 10.20
CA MET A 247 -0.90 -29.36 10.57
C MET A 247 -0.02 -28.15 10.25
N VAL A 248 -0.23 -27.53 9.10
CA VAL A 248 0.51 -26.32 8.69
C VAL A 248 0.12 -25.12 9.55
N CYS A 249 -1.17 -24.94 9.84
CA CYS A 249 -1.65 -23.87 10.72
C CYS A 249 -1.14 -24.02 12.16
N GLU A 250 -1.04 -25.25 12.69
CA GLU A 250 -0.42 -25.52 13.99
C GLU A 250 1.05 -25.11 14.01
N ARG A 251 1.80 -25.42 12.95
CA ARG A 251 3.21 -25.01 12.83
C ARG A 251 3.37 -23.50 12.73
N ILE A 252 2.49 -22.83 11.99
CA ILE A 252 2.47 -21.36 11.87
C ILE A 252 2.19 -20.72 13.24
N GLU A 253 1.20 -21.24 13.97
CA GLU A 253 0.84 -20.76 15.32
C GLU A 253 1.97 -20.96 16.32
N GLU A 254 2.65 -22.12 16.30
CA GLU A 254 3.78 -22.43 17.18
C GLU A 254 4.87 -21.36 17.07
N ILE A 255 5.28 -21.02 15.84
CA ILE A 255 6.30 -19.99 15.61
C ILE A 255 5.73 -18.60 15.89
N GLY A 256 4.57 -18.27 15.34
CA GLY A 256 3.99 -16.94 15.48
C GLY A 256 3.78 -16.54 16.94
N SER A 257 3.36 -17.49 17.78
CA SER A 257 3.09 -17.25 19.20
C SER A 257 4.35 -17.14 20.07
N THR A 258 5.53 -17.52 19.54
CA THR A 258 6.78 -17.59 20.32
C THR A 258 7.94 -16.79 19.72
N LEU A 259 7.83 -16.30 18.48
CA LEU A 259 8.86 -15.50 17.81
C LEU A 259 8.99 -14.14 18.50
N PRO A 260 10.10 -13.86 19.19
CA PRO A 260 10.29 -12.56 19.79
C PRO A 260 10.68 -11.53 18.72
N VAL A 261 10.33 -10.27 18.97
CA VAL A 261 10.94 -9.12 18.28
C VAL A 261 11.97 -8.53 19.21
N ILE A 262 13.20 -8.36 18.71
CA ILE A 262 14.33 -7.85 19.50
C ILE A 262 14.85 -6.57 18.87
N LYS A 263 14.85 -5.47 19.63
CA LYS A 263 15.45 -4.19 19.25
C LYS A 263 16.46 -3.75 20.30
N GLN A 264 17.66 -3.34 19.88
CA GLN A 264 18.76 -2.95 20.78
C GLN A 264 18.99 -3.95 21.93
N ASP A 265 19.03 -5.24 21.60
CA ASP A 265 19.16 -6.37 22.56
C ASP A 265 18.02 -6.50 23.59
N GLN A 266 16.89 -5.80 23.38
CA GLN A 266 15.70 -5.88 24.21
C GLN A 266 14.54 -6.55 23.48
N VAL A 267 13.88 -7.50 24.16
CA VAL A 267 12.67 -8.12 23.64
C VAL A 267 11.50 -7.13 23.78
N ILE A 268 10.99 -6.63 22.66
CA ILE A 268 9.88 -5.66 22.62
C ILE A 268 8.53 -6.31 22.30
N ALA A 269 8.54 -7.56 21.83
CA ALA A 269 7.36 -8.40 21.63
C ALA A 269 7.74 -9.87 21.84
N THR A 270 6.85 -10.69 22.38
CA THR A 270 7.10 -12.13 22.63
C THR A 270 6.35 -13.06 21.67
N GLY A 271 5.68 -12.50 20.66
CA GLY A 271 4.88 -13.23 19.68
C GLY A 271 3.82 -12.34 19.01
N TRP A 272 3.11 -12.90 18.02
CA TRP A 272 2.17 -12.25 17.11
C TRP A 272 0.87 -11.69 17.72
N ASP A 273 0.67 -11.87 19.02
CA ASP A 273 -0.45 -11.29 19.78
C ASP A 273 -0.04 -9.97 20.43
N HIS A 274 1.26 -9.68 20.50
CA HIS A 274 1.77 -8.44 21.05
C HIS A 274 1.53 -7.28 20.06
N PRO A 275 1.02 -6.12 20.50
CA PRO A 275 0.76 -4.97 19.60
C PRO A 275 1.99 -4.50 18.82
N LYS A 276 3.18 -4.66 19.40
CA LYS A 276 4.46 -4.30 18.79
C LYS A 276 5.09 -5.38 17.90
N PHE A 277 4.38 -6.47 17.60
CA PHE A 277 4.98 -7.57 16.83
C PHE A 277 5.22 -7.19 15.37
N ALA A 278 4.23 -6.61 14.69
CA ALA A 278 4.37 -6.23 13.29
C ALA A 278 5.14 -4.92 13.10
N VAL A 279 4.88 -3.95 13.97
CA VAL A 279 5.36 -2.58 13.89
C VAL A 279 5.78 -2.14 15.29
N ALA A 280 6.87 -1.40 15.40
CA ALA A 280 7.32 -0.83 16.66
C ALA A 280 8.00 0.53 16.43
N PRO A 281 8.20 1.34 17.48
CA PRO A 281 9.04 2.51 17.39
C PRO A 281 10.42 2.14 16.83
N ASN A 282 10.93 3.00 15.95
CA ASN A 282 12.29 2.92 15.45
C ASN A 282 13.27 3.28 16.57
N GLU A 283 14.48 2.74 16.52
CA GLU A 283 15.59 3.02 17.41
C GLU A 283 15.96 4.51 17.40
N GLU A 284 15.85 5.12 16.22
CA GLU A 284 16.05 6.54 15.98
C GLU A 284 15.00 7.06 14.98
N VAL A 285 14.49 8.27 15.19
CA VAL A 285 13.56 8.90 14.25
C VAL A 285 14.29 9.21 12.94
N GLU A 286 13.74 8.75 11.82
CA GLU A 286 14.38 8.88 10.50
C GLU A 286 13.73 9.99 9.68
N VAL A 287 14.42 11.12 9.57
CA VAL A 287 13.99 12.29 8.79
C VAL A 287 15.05 12.71 7.76
N GLY A 288 14.59 13.06 6.56
CA GLY A 288 15.40 13.61 5.47
C GLY A 288 15.94 12.56 4.51
N THR A 289 16.81 13.02 3.62
CA THR A 289 17.34 12.19 2.54
C THR A 289 18.17 11.03 3.06
N ARG A 290 17.93 9.83 2.54
CA ARG A 290 18.68 8.60 2.82
C ARG A 290 18.97 7.84 1.53
N VAL A 291 19.92 6.92 1.62
CA VAL A 291 20.28 6.04 0.51
C VAL A 291 19.60 4.69 0.70
N LEU A 292 18.82 4.31 -0.30
CA LEU A 292 18.20 2.99 -0.33
C LEU A 292 19.26 1.93 -0.67
N ARG A 293 19.37 0.89 0.16
CA ARG A 293 20.33 -0.21 0.00
C ARG A 293 19.59 -1.52 -0.22
N PRO A 294 20.16 -2.49 -0.97
CA PRO A 294 19.56 -3.81 -1.07
C PRO A 294 19.40 -4.43 0.32
N PHE A 295 18.34 -5.23 0.49
CA PHE A 295 18.19 -6.01 1.71
C PHE A 295 19.38 -6.97 1.86
N ASN A 296 19.89 -7.07 3.08
CA ASN A 296 20.97 -7.99 3.41
C ASN A 296 20.83 -8.41 4.87
N ARG A 297 20.92 -9.71 5.12
CA ARG A 297 20.89 -10.29 6.46
C ARG A 297 22.07 -9.78 7.28
N ARG A 298 21.85 -9.54 8.57
CA ARG A 298 22.88 -9.08 9.48
C ARG A 298 23.27 -10.14 10.49
N GLY A 299 24.46 -9.95 11.06
CA GLY A 299 24.99 -10.86 12.08
C GLY A 299 24.31 -10.77 13.44
N ARG A 300 23.23 -9.97 13.61
CA ARG A 300 22.48 -9.84 14.87
C ARG A 300 21.13 -10.58 14.84
N ASP A 301 20.84 -11.31 13.76
CA ASP A 301 19.52 -11.91 13.51
C ASP A 301 19.48 -13.39 13.94
N ASP A 302 20.32 -13.80 14.90
CA ASP A 302 20.49 -15.21 15.30
C ASP A 302 19.29 -15.77 16.07
N HIS A 303 18.44 -14.90 16.63
CA HIS A 303 17.19 -15.30 17.28
C HIS A 303 16.11 -15.68 16.27
N ILE A 304 16.21 -15.22 15.02
CA ILE A 304 15.22 -15.51 13.97
C ILE A 304 15.45 -16.93 13.46
N PRO A 305 14.44 -17.82 13.49
CA PRO A 305 14.62 -19.19 13.02
C PRO A 305 15.04 -19.24 11.55
N THR A 306 16.08 -20.02 11.24
CA THR A 306 16.70 -20.08 9.90
C THR A 306 15.71 -20.37 8.77
N GLN A 307 14.64 -21.12 9.04
CA GLN A 307 13.62 -21.43 8.03
C GLN A 307 12.88 -20.18 7.51
N LEU A 308 12.77 -19.11 8.31
CA LEU A 308 12.17 -17.85 7.87
C LEU A 308 13.09 -17.13 6.86
N HIS A 309 14.40 -17.04 7.16
CA HIS A 309 15.39 -16.51 6.23
C HIS A 309 15.50 -17.34 4.96
N ASN A 310 15.49 -18.67 5.06
CA ASN A 310 15.57 -19.55 3.89
C ASN A 310 14.35 -19.36 2.97
N ALA A 311 13.16 -19.21 3.54
CA ALA A 311 11.96 -18.94 2.75
C ALA A 311 12.07 -17.60 2.00
N HIS A 312 12.60 -16.55 2.64
CA HIS A 312 12.84 -15.26 1.98
C HIS A 312 13.88 -15.37 0.86
N ALA A 313 15.02 -16.03 1.12
CA ALA A 313 16.06 -16.22 0.11
C ALA A 313 15.59 -17.02 -1.12
N LEU A 314 14.72 -18.02 -0.93
CA LEU A 314 14.12 -18.77 -2.04
C LEU A 314 13.19 -17.90 -2.88
N ILE A 315 12.42 -17.01 -2.26
CA ILE A 315 11.53 -16.09 -2.99
C ILE A 315 12.35 -15.08 -3.79
N ALA A 316 13.41 -14.53 -3.20
CA ALA A 316 14.30 -13.58 -3.88
C ALA A 316 15.06 -14.20 -5.07
N ASP A 317 15.31 -15.51 -5.05
CA ASP A 317 15.89 -16.25 -6.18
C ASP A 317 14.84 -16.61 -7.23
N ASP A 318 13.63 -17.01 -6.80
CA ASP A 318 12.54 -17.44 -7.68
C ASP A 318 11.87 -16.28 -8.44
N LEU A 319 11.84 -15.08 -7.86
CA LEU A 319 11.10 -13.92 -8.36
C LEU A 319 12.02 -12.73 -8.62
N GLU A 320 11.84 -12.08 -9.76
CA GLU A 320 12.56 -10.83 -10.05
C GLU A 320 11.96 -9.65 -9.28
N GLY A 321 12.75 -9.05 -8.38
CA GLY A 321 12.40 -7.87 -7.61
C GLY A 321 12.59 -6.55 -8.39
N VAL A 322 11.50 -5.78 -8.54
CA VAL A 322 11.51 -4.50 -9.30
C VAL A 322 12.50 -3.50 -8.70
N ILE A 323 12.56 -3.42 -7.37
CA ILE A 323 13.45 -2.49 -6.64
C ILE A 323 14.90 -2.97 -6.71
N ASP A 324 15.17 -4.27 -6.65
CA ASP A 324 16.53 -4.82 -6.79
C ASP A 324 17.13 -4.49 -8.15
N THR A 325 16.32 -4.60 -9.21
CA THR A 325 16.71 -4.17 -10.55
C THR A 325 17.02 -2.67 -10.58
N MET A 326 16.26 -1.83 -9.87
CA MET A 326 16.57 -0.40 -9.77
C MET A 326 17.86 -0.11 -9.02
N ILE A 327 18.06 -0.72 -7.84
CA ILE A 327 19.27 -0.52 -7.04
C ILE A 327 20.50 -1.03 -7.79
N THR A 328 20.36 -2.07 -8.60
CA THR A 328 21.45 -2.60 -9.42
C THR A 328 21.76 -1.70 -10.63
N MET A 329 20.75 -1.11 -11.26
CA MET A 329 20.90 -0.27 -12.46
C MET A 329 21.31 1.18 -12.14
N GLU A 330 20.86 1.73 -11.02
CA GLU A 330 21.12 3.11 -10.60
C GLU A 330 22.22 3.11 -9.51
N ARG A 331 23.24 3.96 -9.63
CA ARG A 331 24.42 3.93 -8.73
C ARG A 331 24.08 4.15 -7.25
N GLU A 332 23.12 5.01 -6.97
CA GLU A 332 22.68 5.37 -5.62
C GLU A 332 21.26 5.94 -5.74
N LEU A 333 20.29 5.34 -5.02
CA LEU A 333 18.91 5.83 -4.98
C LEU A 333 18.70 6.66 -3.71
N ARG A 334 18.37 7.94 -3.87
CA ARG A 334 18.10 8.85 -2.76
C ARG A 334 16.61 9.04 -2.54
N ILE A 335 16.17 8.80 -1.31
CA ILE A 335 14.76 8.82 -0.91
C ILE A 335 14.55 9.69 0.33
N GLU A 336 13.33 10.16 0.54
CA GLU A 336 12.98 11.04 1.65
C GLU A 336 12.26 10.28 2.77
N MET A 337 12.91 10.21 3.94
CA MET A 337 12.37 9.58 5.14
C MET A 337 11.62 10.60 5.99
N PHE A 338 10.51 10.18 6.59
CA PHE A 338 9.74 10.99 7.52
C PHE A 338 8.85 10.13 8.43
N HIS A 339 9.46 9.37 9.35
CA HIS A 339 8.72 8.49 10.26
C HIS A 339 9.49 8.20 11.56
N SER A 340 8.75 7.75 12.58
CA SER A 340 9.27 7.32 13.88
C SER A 340 9.05 5.84 14.18
N ASP A 341 8.19 5.18 13.42
CA ASP A 341 7.86 3.75 13.55
C ASP A 341 8.39 2.99 12.33
N GLU A 342 8.65 1.70 12.50
CA GLU A 342 9.09 0.81 11.43
C GLU A 342 8.48 -0.59 11.54
N VAL A 343 8.47 -1.29 10.41
CA VAL A 343 8.07 -2.70 10.33
C VAL A 343 9.22 -3.58 10.81
N ASN A 344 8.91 -4.51 11.71
CA ASN A 344 9.91 -5.42 12.27
C ASN A 344 10.30 -6.50 11.25
N LEU A 345 11.60 -6.78 11.16
CA LEU A 345 12.16 -7.81 10.28
C LEU A 345 11.55 -9.19 10.56
N GLU A 346 11.35 -9.55 11.83
CA GLU A 346 10.80 -10.84 12.25
C GLU A 346 9.38 -11.04 11.71
N ALA A 347 8.54 -10.01 11.77
CA ALA A 347 7.18 -10.09 11.28
C ALA A 347 7.14 -10.23 9.76
N ALA A 348 7.94 -9.46 9.03
CA ALA A 348 8.01 -9.55 7.57
C ALA A 348 8.50 -10.93 7.09
N LEU A 349 9.58 -11.45 7.68
CA LEU A 349 10.09 -12.78 7.37
C LEU A 349 9.10 -13.89 7.76
N PHE A 350 8.41 -13.73 8.90
CA PHE A 350 7.38 -14.66 9.35
C PHE A 350 6.20 -14.68 8.38
N SER A 351 5.73 -13.51 7.95
CA SER A 351 4.65 -13.40 6.97
C SER A 351 4.99 -14.11 5.66
N ASN A 352 6.21 -13.88 5.15
CA ASN A 352 6.68 -14.57 3.95
C ASN A 352 6.65 -16.10 4.09
N TRP A 353 7.26 -16.61 5.15
CA TRP A 353 7.34 -18.04 5.42
C TRP A 353 5.95 -18.66 5.61
N ALA A 354 5.06 -18.00 6.35
CA ALA A 354 3.70 -18.48 6.61
C ALA A 354 2.87 -18.51 5.32
N TYR A 355 2.94 -17.47 4.48
CA TYR A 355 2.27 -17.48 3.18
C TYR A 355 2.79 -18.60 2.29
N LYS A 356 4.11 -18.77 2.21
CA LYS A 356 4.70 -19.85 1.41
C LYS A 356 4.21 -21.23 1.85
N LEU A 357 4.16 -21.49 3.16
CA LEU A 357 3.63 -22.75 3.70
C LEU A 357 2.15 -22.96 3.42
N LEU A 358 1.31 -21.95 3.66
CA LEU A 358 -0.12 -22.00 3.38
C LEU A 358 -0.34 -22.29 1.90
N HIS A 359 0.31 -21.51 1.04
CA HIS A 359 0.20 -21.56 -0.39
C HIS A 359 0.63 -22.91 -0.96
N ASP A 360 1.80 -23.44 -0.57
CA ASP A 360 2.28 -24.75 -1.03
C ASP A 360 1.36 -25.90 -0.59
N THR A 361 0.67 -25.74 0.54
CA THR A 361 -0.34 -26.70 1.03
C THR A 361 -1.66 -26.56 0.28
N ILE A 362 -2.07 -25.33 -0.06
CA ILE A 362 -3.33 -25.01 -0.73
C ILE A 362 -3.34 -25.50 -2.18
N VAL A 363 -2.22 -25.42 -2.91
CA VAL A 363 -2.14 -25.80 -4.34
C VAL A 363 -2.78 -27.14 -4.67
N PRO A 364 -2.37 -28.26 -4.02
CA PRO A 364 -2.93 -29.56 -4.33
C PRO A 364 -4.40 -29.70 -3.91
N LEU A 365 -4.91 -28.80 -3.05
CA LEU A 365 -6.23 -28.89 -2.39
C LEU A 365 -7.21 -27.79 -2.84
N ARG A 366 -6.87 -27.04 -3.90
CA ARG A 366 -7.57 -25.81 -4.27
C ARG A 366 -9.03 -26.02 -4.65
N TYR A 367 -9.39 -27.17 -5.22
CA TYR A 367 -10.76 -27.47 -5.61
C TYR A 367 -11.64 -27.75 -4.39
N GLU A 368 -11.09 -28.42 -3.39
CA GLU A 368 -11.73 -28.68 -2.11
C GLU A 368 -11.98 -27.39 -1.33
N LEU A 369 -11.06 -26.42 -1.44
CA LEU A 369 -11.19 -25.12 -0.81
C LEU A 369 -12.14 -24.18 -1.56
N ALA A 370 -12.13 -24.18 -2.89
CA ALA A 370 -12.86 -23.22 -3.73
C ALA A 370 -14.38 -23.19 -3.48
N VAL A 371 -14.96 -24.32 -3.06
CA VAL A 371 -16.39 -24.45 -2.76
C VAL A 371 -16.69 -24.49 -1.26
N SER A 372 -15.73 -24.07 -0.43
CA SER A 372 -15.82 -24.09 1.03
C SER A 372 -15.86 -22.67 1.63
N PRO A 373 -16.21 -22.52 2.92
CA PRO A 373 -16.07 -21.26 3.63
C PRO A 373 -14.63 -20.71 3.69
N LEU A 374 -13.62 -21.56 3.43
CA LEU A 374 -12.20 -21.19 3.38
C LEU A 374 -11.74 -20.79 1.98
N SER A 375 -12.65 -20.57 1.03
CA SER A 375 -12.31 -20.19 -0.36
C SER A 375 -11.50 -18.90 -0.45
N TRP A 376 -11.67 -17.99 0.52
CA TRP A 376 -10.89 -16.75 0.60
C TRP A 376 -9.38 -16.99 0.77
N LEU A 377 -8.96 -18.15 1.28
CA LEU A 377 -7.53 -18.52 1.38
C LEU A 377 -6.85 -18.57 0.00
N LEU A 378 -7.62 -18.76 -1.07
CA LEU A 378 -7.12 -18.73 -2.46
C LEU A 378 -6.69 -17.33 -2.90
N SER A 379 -7.14 -16.29 -2.17
CA SER A 379 -6.79 -14.89 -2.41
C SER A 379 -5.62 -14.40 -1.54
N LEU A 380 -5.05 -15.26 -0.69
CA LEU A 380 -3.89 -14.89 0.10
C LEU A 380 -2.69 -14.56 -0.81
N PRO A 381 -1.81 -13.64 -0.40
CA PRO A 381 -0.52 -13.47 -1.03
C PRO A 381 0.24 -14.80 -1.15
N TYR A 382 0.98 -14.95 -2.25
CA TYR A 382 1.96 -16.02 -2.42
C TYR A 382 3.14 -15.85 -1.46
N ALA A 383 3.67 -14.63 -1.41
CA ALA A 383 4.89 -14.29 -0.69
C ALA A 383 4.94 -12.80 -0.38
N VAL A 384 5.77 -12.45 0.60
CA VAL A 384 6.12 -11.06 0.94
C VAL A 384 7.63 -10.97 0.98
N GLU A 385 8.23 -10.25 0.06
CA GLU A 385 9.69 -10.13 -0.03
C GLU A 385 10.14 -8.78 0.47
N ILE A 386 11.13 -8.78 1.35
CA ILE A 386 11.87 -7.57 1.73
C ILE A 386 12.90 -7.27 0.65
N LEU A 387 12.84 -6.08 0.07
CA LEU A 387 13.68 -5.70 -1.07
C LEU A 387 14.82 -4.76 -0.67
N SER A 388 14.61 -3.93 0.36
CA SER A 388 15.59 -2.89 0.70
C SER A 388 15.53 -2.46 2.15
N GLN A 389 16.60 -1.77 2.56
CA GLN A 389 16.85 -1.23 3.89
C GLN A 389 17.51 0.16 3.80
N THR A 390 17.43 0.95 4.87
CA THR A 390 18.08 2.26 4.99
C THR A 390 18.95 2.33 6.23
N GLN A 391 20.07 3.04 6.10
CA GLN A 391 20.97 3.28 7.23
C GLN A 391 20.58 4.59 7.92
N VAL A 392 20.19 4.51 9.19
CA VAL A 392 19.86 5.69 10.01
C VAL A 392 21.13 6.29 10.61
N SER A 393 21.99 5.44 11.18
CA SER A 393 23.28 5.80 11.77
C SER A 393 24.31 4.67 11.56
N GLU A 394 25.52 4.78 12.13
CA GLU A 394 26.53 3.72 12.02
C GLU A 394 26.01 2.37 12.56
N GLU A 395 25.15 2.41 13.57
CA GLU A 395 24.65 1.23 14.29
C GLU A 395 23.16 0.95 14.03
N ASN A 396 22.36 1.96 13.70
CA ASN A 396 20.91 1.84 13.54
C ASN A 396 20.46 1.91 12.08
N TRP A 397 19.46 1.11 11.76
CA TRP A 397 18.96 0.97 10.41
C TRP A 397 17.49 0.61 10.44
N THR A 398 16.76 1.05 9.42
CA THR A 398 15.45 0.49 9.13
C THR A 398 15.62 -0.69 8.20
N GLU A 399 15.34 -1.87 8.74
CA GLU A 399 15.64 -3.17 8.12
C GLU A 399 14.68 -3.53 7.00
N VAL A 400 13.43 -3.07 7.11
CA VAL A 400 12.34 -3.35 6.17
C VAL A 400 11.87 -2.05 5.52
N SER A 401 12.72 -1.38 4.76
CA SER A 401 12.34 -0.11 4.11
C SER A 401 11.32 -0.31 2.98
N THR A 402 11.33 -1.46 2.32
CA THR A 402 10.35 -1.79 1.27
C THR A 402 10.05 -3.28 1.21
N THR A 403 8.81 -3.64 0.90
CA THR A 403 8.43 -5.01 0.53
C THR A 403 7.66 -5.08 -0.79
N CYS A 404 7.69 -6.24 -1.44
CA CYS A 404 6.78 -6.60 -2.52
C CYS A 404 5.86 -7.75 -2.06
N ILE A 405 4.57 -7.57 -2.30
CA ILE A 405 3.54 -8.57 -2.06
C ILE A 405 3.25 -9.25 -3.38
N TYR A 406 3.54 -10.55 -3.45
CA TYR A 406 3.36 -11.34 -4.65
C TYR A 406 2.03 -12.08 -4.63
N TYR A 407 1.36 -12.12 -5.77
CA TYR A 407 0.14 -12.87 -6.01
C TYR A 407 0.35 -13.77 -7.21
N LYS A 408 0.17 -15.06 -7.02
CA LYS A 408 0.40 -16.04 -8.08
C LYS A 408 -0.91 -16.62 -8.57
N ASP A 409 -1.21 -16.38 -9.85
CA ASP A 409 -2.29 -17.08 -10.52
C ASP A 409 -1.82 -18.48 -10.91
N TRP A 410 -2.52 -19.49 -10.46
CA TRP A 410 -2.10 -20.89 -10.62
C TRP A 410 -2.23 -21.43 -12.02
N GLU A 411 -3.28 -21.00 -12.71
CA GLU A 411 -3.66 -21.53 -14.01
C GLU A 411 -2.80 -20.87 -15.10
N THR A 412 -2.54 -19.57 -14.96
CA THR A 412 -1.73 -18.80 -15.92
C THR A 412 -0.26 -18.68 -15.54
N ARG A 413 0.09 -18.95 -14.27
CA ARG A 413 1.40 -18.70 -13.66
C ARG A 413 1.80 -17.22 -13.64
N THR A 414 0.88 -16.31 -13.94
CA THR A 414 1.11 -14.87 -13.89
C THR A 414 1.36 -14.45 -12.44
N ILE A 415 2.42 -13.66 -12.25
CA ILE A 415 2.72 -13.01 -10.98
C ILE A 415 2.23 -11.57 -11.06
N ARG A 416 1.46 -11.18 -10.06
CA ARG A 416 1.06 -9.79 -9.82
C ARG A 416 1.71 -9.27 -8.56
N ARG A 417 1.99 -7.98 -8.56
CA ARG A 417 2.67 -7.31 -7.46
C ARG A 417 1.84 -6.16 -6.90
N SER A 418 1.98 -5.99 -5.59
CA SER A 418 1.68 -4.76 -4.85
C SER A 418 2.93 -4.42 -4.04
N PHE A 419 3.09 -3.16 -3.63
CA PHE A 419 4.33 -2.69 -3.03
C PHE A 419 4.07 -1.97 -1.72
N THR A 420 5.01 -2.08 -0.80
CA THR A 420 4.99 -1.31 0.44
C THR A 420 6.35 -0.63 0.62
N ILE A 421 6.35 0.61 1.07
CA ILE A 421 7.55 1.43 1.24
C ILE A 421 7.40 2.30 2.49
N GLN A 422 8.46 2.40 3.30
CA GLN A 422 8.47 3.15 4.55
C GLN A 422 8.65 4.66 4.31
N PHE A 423 9.27 5.03 3.19
CA PHE A 423 9.59 6.42 2.82
C PHE A 423 8.54 7.04 1.91
N HIS A 424 8.65 8.35 1.70
CA HIS A 424 7.74 9.12 0.85
C HIS A 424 8.37 9.44 -0.51
N PRO A 425 8.19 8.57 -1.54
CA PRO A 425 8.78 8.81 -2.86
C PRO A 425 8.25 10.08 -3.55
N GLU A 426 7.09 10.57 -3.13
CA GLU A 426 6.42 11.76 -3.65
C GLU A 426 6.93 13.07 -3.06
N LEU A 427 7.65 12.99 -1.93
CA LEU A 427 8.22 14.17 -1.29
C LEU A 427 9.57 14.53 -1.93
N MET A 428 9.83 15.83 -1.95
CA MET A 428 11.13 16.38 -2.32
C MET A 428 11.97 16.54 -1.03
N ALA A 429 13.26 16.84 -1.17
CA ALA A 429 14.19 16.98 -0.04
C ALA A 429 13.80 18.05 1.00
N ASP A 430 12.88 18.96 0.67
CA ASP A 430 12.34 19.95 1.62
C ASP A 430 11.17 19.43 2.47
N ILE A 431 10.62 18.24 2.16
CA ILE A 431 9.52 17.57 2.90
C ILE A 431 8.32 18.52 3.07
N ARG A 432 7.81 19.04 1.94
CA ARG A 432 6.66 19.97 1.90
C ARG A 432 5.61 19.48 0.94
N ASP A 433 4.34 19.73 1.27
CA ASP A 433 3.25 19.50 0.33
C ASP A 433 3.20 20.56 -0.77
N ILE A 434 2.72 20.16 -1.94
CA ILE A 434 2.46 21.11 -3.03
C ILE A 434 1.37 22.10 -2.59
N GLY A 435 1.60 23.39 -2.83
CA GLY A 435 0.78 24.50 -2.32
C GLY A 435 1.46 25.29 -1.20
N LYS A 436 2.35 24.66 -0.43
CA LYS A 436 3.27 25.36 0.49
C LYS A 436 4.61 25.67 -0.17
N ARG A 437 4.97 24.87 -1.17
CA ARG A 437 6.09 25.10 -2.08
C ARG A 437 5.61 25.19 -3.54
N PRO A 438 6.41 25.82 -4.43
CA PRO A 438 6.19 25.71 -5.86
C PRO A 438 6.23 24.26 -6.33
N GLY A 439 5.34 23.93 -7.27
CA GLY A 439 5.34 22.62 -7.94
C GLY A 439 6.69 22.33 -8.60
N PRO A 440 7.34 21.18 -8.35
CA PRO A 440 8.57 20.82 -9.04
C PRO A 440 8.32 20.66 -10.54
N ARG A 441 9.19 21.23 -11.37
CA ARG A 441 9.06 21.09 -12.84
C ARG A 441 9.25 19.64 -13.25
N TYR A 442 8.77 19.28 -14.44
CA TYR A 442 8.92 17.94 -15.00
C TYR A 442 10.36 17.41 -14.96
N ARG A 443 11.35 18.27 -15.21
CA ARG A 443 12.77 17.92 -15.11
C ARG A 443 13.21 17.60 -13.69
N GLU A 444 12.73 18.35 -12.70
CA GLU A 444 13.05 18.09 -11.29
C GLU A 444 12.44 16.75 -10.83
N LEU A 445 11.23 16.43 -11.29
CA LEU A 445 10.62 15.11 -11.07
C LEU A 445 11.44 13.98 -11.72
N LYS A 446 11.98 14.20 -12.94
CA LYS A 446 12.85 13.24 -13.64
C LYS A 446 14.19 13.01 -12.96
N ASP A 447 14.68 13.97 -12.20
CA ASP A 447 15.95 13.89 -11.45
C ASP A 447 15.76 13.41 -10.01
N ASN A 448 14.51 13.32 -9.51
CA ASN A 448 14.18 12.79 -8.20
C ASN A 448 14.06 11.25 -8.23
N ASP A 449 14.93 10.55 -7.51
CA ASP A 449 14.97 9.08 -7.52
C ASP A 449 13.72 8.45 -6.87
N GLY A 450 13.17 9.07 -5.82
CA GLY A 450 11.91 8.67 -5.19
C GLY A 450 10.73 8.68 -6.17
N VAL A 451 10.54 9.78 -6.90
CA VAL A 451 9.48 9.90 -7.90
C VAL A 451 9.67 8.88 -9.02
N ARG A 452 10.90 8.70 -9.52
CA ARG A 452 11.19 7.67 -10.53
C ARG A 452 10.85 6.28 -10.02
N LEU A 453 11.14 5.98 -8.76
CA LEU A 453 10.79 4.72 -8.12
C LEU A 453 9.28 4.56 -8.05
N LEU A 454 8.51 5.54 -7.55
CA LEU A 454 7.04 5.49 -7.53
C LEU A 454 6.45 5.22 -8.92
N ILE A 455 6.92 5.95 -9.94
CA ILE A 455 6.46 5.76 -11.32
C ILE A 455 6.80 4.35 -11.83
N ARG A 456 7.95 3.79 -11.45
CA ARG A 456 8.33 2.44 -11.84
C ARG A 456 7.49 1.38 -11.13
N LEU A 457 7.22 1.52 -9.84
CA LEU A 457 6.31 0.64 -9.09
C LEU A 457 4.91 0.63 -9.71
N LEU A 458 4.38 1.80 -10.05
CA LEU A 458 3.10 1.92 -10.77
C LEU A 458 3.15 1.28 -12.16
N TYR A 459 4.19 1.57 -12.94
CA TYR A 459 4.34 1.03 -14.29
C TYR A 459 4.35 -0.51 -14.30
N HIS A 460 5.15 -1.15 -13.44
CA HIS A 460 5.18 -2.61 -13.36
C HIS A 460 3.91 -3.18 -12.76
N GLY A 461 3.40 -2.58 -11.67
CA GLY A 461 2.18 -3.07 -11.03
C GLY A 461 0.95 -3.00 -11.95
N MET A 462 0.89 -2.06 -12.89
CA MET A 462 -0.20 -1.94 -13.88
C MET A 462 -0.07 -2.90 -15.08
N GLN A 463 1.10 -3.48 -15.34
CA GLN A 463 1.29 -4.43 -16.45
C GLN A 463 0.77 -5.84 -16.15
N GLU A 464 0.58 -6.15 -14.87
CA GLU A 464 0.35 -7.49 -14.32
C GLU A 464 -1.10 -7.69 -13.84
#